data_AF-A0A3E4UP18-F1
#
_entry.id   AF-A0A3E4UP18-F1
#
_cell.length_a   1.000
_cell.length_b   1.000
_cell.length_c   1.000
_cell.angle_alpha   90.00
_cell.angle_beta   90.00
_cell.angle_gamma   90.00
#
_symmetry.space_group_name_H-M   'P 1'
#
loop_
_entity.id
_entity.type
_entity.pdbx_description
1 polymer ?
#
loop_
_entity_poly.entity_id
_entity_poly.type
_entity_poly.pdbx_seq_one_letter_code
_entity_poly.pdbx_strand_id
1 'polypeptide(L)'
;MKQNKYSILPAIIEALIILTTSMLTLLLREVPGMMTYIIPITLLAVYILLKFFYRKGTSWIHRHVTSKGSVANLSTEIERFDHPLGKAEVQKKRMELFHHEFQLEQQSYLLQKEKENDLKLAAILKYTRDTFKRLDFDEIEIFQICECVRYFVTNQQVLNQTEVHIKRRMNVTQIALKNFAWNIAFQYNISGDHAARFVIATFNEWFSNTTFATVRKNLRTTTGKHVIEIDEHIL
;
A
#
# COMPACT_ATOMS: atom_id res chain seq x y z
N MET A 1 4.38 33.93 -18.34
CA MET A 1 5.52 32.98 -18.24
C MET A 1 5.07 31.60 -18.71
N LYS A 2 5.43 31.20 -19.95
CA LYS A 2 5.16 29.85 -20.49
C LYS A 2 6.31 28.94 -20.04
N GLN A 3 6.04 27.99 -19.15
CA GLN A 3 7.02 26.99 -18.74
C GLN A 3 7.12 25.87 -19.80
N ASN A 4 8.37 25.62 -20.20
CA ASN A 4 8.82 24.59 -21.13
C ASN A 4 8.42 23.17 -20.69
N LYS A 5 7.38 22.59 -21.30
CA LYS A 5 7.03 21.16 -21.16
C LYS A 5 7.78 20.23 -22.12
N TYR A 6 8.75 20.73 -22.89
CA TYR A 6 9.43 19.96 -23.95
C TYR A 6 10.83 19.43 -23.61
N SER A 7 11.30 19.52 -22.36
CA SER A 7 12.70 19.18 -22.04
C SER A 7 12.94 17.85 -21.30
N ILE A 8 11.89 17.16 -20.83
CA ILE A 8 12.06 15.99 -19.96
C ILE A 8 12.10 14.68 -20.75
N LEU A 9 11.29 14.57 -21.81
CA LEU A 9 11.23 13.37 -22.66
C LEU A 9 12.58 13.04 -23.35
N PRO A 10 13.34 14.02 -23.89
CA PRO A 10 14.64 13.76 -24.50
C PRO A 10 15.68 13.25 -23.47
N ALA A 11 15.67 13.82 -22.26
CA ALA A 11 16.60 13.45 -21.20
C ALA A 11 16.37 12.01 -20.68
N ILE A 12 15.11 11.56 -20.64
CA ILE A 12 14.76 10.18 -20.27
C ILE A 12 15.24 9.19 -21.34
N ILE A 13 15.11 9.56 -22.62
CA ILE A 13 15.56 8.71 -23.74
C ILE A 13 17.09 8.62 -23.74
N GLU A 14 17.80 9.73 -23.53
CA GLU A 14 19.26 9.72 -23.41
C GLU A 14 19.74 8.87 -22.22
N ALA A 15 19.09 8.98 -21.06
CA ALA A 15 19.42 8.16 -19.90
C ALA A 15 19.23 6.65 -20.15
N LEU A 16 18.14 6.26 -20.83
CA LEU A 16 17.88 4.86 -21.18
C LEU A 16 18.90 4.32 -22.20
N ILE A 17 19.32 5.13 -23.16
CA ILE A 17 20.36 4.75 -24.13
C ILE A 17 21.70 4.53 -23.40
N ILE A 18 22.07 5.43 -22.49
CA ILE A 18 23.33 5.29 -21.73
C ILE A 18 23.28 4.04 -20.84
N LEU A 19 22.15 3.79 -20.17
CA LEU A 19 21.99 2.64 -19.27
C LEU A 19 22.06 1.31 -20.03
N THR A 20 21.40 1.22 -21.18
CA THR A 20 21.41 0.01 -22.03
C THR A 20 22.78 -0.23 -22.65
N THR A 21 23.48 0.84 -23.07
CA THR A 21 24.85 0.74 -23.60
C THR A 21 25.82 0.27 -22.52
N SER A 22 25.72 0.81 -21.29
CA SER A 22 26.55 0.43 -20.13
C SER A 22 26.36 -1.04 -19.72
N MET A 23 25.10 -1.49 -19.61
CA MET A 23 24.77 -2.87 -19.28
C MET A 23 25.25 -3.85 -20.36
N LEU A 24 25.18 -3.46 -21.64
CA LEU A 24 25.67 -4.29 -22.74
C LEU A 24 27.21 -4.38 -22.77
N THR A 25 27.92 -3.30 -22.46
CA THR A 25 29.40 -3.34 -22.29
C THR A 25 29.84 -4.20 -21.12
N LEU A 26 29.07 -4.25 -20.02
CA LEU A 26 29.35 -5.12 -18.88
C LEU A 26 29.11 -6.60 -19.25
N LEU A 27 28.03 -6.89 -19.98
CA LEU A 27 27.70 -8.25 -20.44
C LEU A 27 28.74 -8.81 -21.43
N LEU A 28 29.35 -7.94 -22.24
CA LEU A 28 30.36 -8.31 -23.24
C LEU A 28 31.77 -8.49 -22.64
N ARG A 29 32.01 -8.05 -21.39
CA ARG A 29 33.30 -8.23 -20.69
C ARG A 29 33.55 -9.68 -20.26
N GLU A 30 32.51 -10.50 -20.19
CA GLU A 30 32.57 -11.86 -19.64
C GLU A 30 32.77 -12.96 -20.70
N VAL A 31 32.84 -12.62 -21.99
CA VAL A 31 33.03 -13.60 -23.08
C VAL A 31 34.41 -13.44 -23.73
N PRO A 32 35.43 -14.25 -23.37
CA PRO A 32 36.71 -14.21 -24.04
C PRO A 32 36.60 -14.93 -25.39
N GLY A 33 36.83 -14.22 -26.50
CA GLY A 33 37.16 -14.88 -27.77
C GLY A 33 36.39 -14.47 -29.04
N MET A 34 35.69 -13.32 -29.08
CA MET A 34 35.08 -12.84 -30.33
C MET A 34 35.62 -11.46 -30.74
N MET A 35 36.06 -11.37 -31.99
CA MET A 35 36.72 -10.23 -32.63
C MET A 35 36.11 -8.87 -32.27
N THR A 36 36.92 -8.02 -31.64
CA THR A 36 36.61 -6.67 -31.12
C THR A 36 36.03 -5.67 -32.13
N TYR A 37 35.95 -6.03 -33.41
CA TYR A 37 35.46 -5.19 -34.50
C TYR A 37 33.97 -5.37 -34.84
N ILE A 38 33.32 -6.46 -34.41
CA ILE A 38 31.89 -6.68 -34.73
C ILE A 38 30.99 -5.75 -33.90
N ILE A 39 31.35 -5.49 -32.65
CA ILE A 39 30.61 -4.66 -31.69
C ILE A 39 30.44 -3.19 -32.15
N PRO A 40 31.48 -2.47 -32.61
CA PRO A 40 31.28 -1.10 -33.10
C PRO A 40 30.45 -1.05 -34.38
N ILE A 41 30.50 -2.10 -35.22
CA ILE A 41 29.72 -2.17 -36.47
C ILE A 41 28.23 -2.39 -36.17
N THR A 42 27.91 -3.29 -35.23
CA THR A 42 26.51 -3.52 -34.82
C THR A 42 25.93 -2.29 -34.14
N LEU A 43 26.70 -1.60 -33.29
CA LEU A 43 26.29 -0.33 -32.68
C LEU A 43 26.05 0.77 -33.73
N LEU A 44 26.92 0.89 -34.74
CA LEU A 44 26.76 1.85 -35.82
C LEU A 44 25.50 1.56 -36.66
N ALA A 45 25.24 0.29 -36.96
CA ALA A 45 24.05 -0.13 -37.69
C ALA A 45 22.76 0.18 -36.90
N VAL A 46 22.71 -0.15 -35.61
CA VAL A 46 21.58 0.13 -34.72
C VAL A 46 21.34 1.64 -34.61
N TYR A 47 22.39 2.44 -34.47
CA TYR A 47 22.31 3.90 -34.42
C TYR A 47 21.73 4.49 -35.72
N ILE A 48 22.16 3.99 -36.89
CA ILE A 48 21.63 4.44 -38.19
C ILE A 48 20.14 4.09 -38.32
N LEU A 49 19.72 2.89 -37.93
CA LEU A 49 18.32 2.49 -37.91
C LEU A 49 17.48 3.38 -36.99
N LEU A 50 17.96 3.64 -35.77
CA LEU A 50 17.27 4.49 -34.81
C LEU A 50 17.10 5.93 -35.33
N LYS A 51 18.14 6.47 -35.96
CA LYS A 51 18.11 7.80 -36.59
C LYS A 51 17.12 7.86 -37.77
N PHE A 52 16.99 6.77 -38.53
CA PHE A 52 16.02 6.66 -39.61
C PHE A 52 14.57 6.67 -39.10
N PHE A 53 14.28 5.90 -38.04
CA PHE A 53 12.95 5.90 -37.41
C PHE A 53 12.62 7.24 -36.77
N TYR A 54 13.58 7.91 -36.12
CA TYR A 54 13.37 9.23 -35.54
C TYR A 54 13.01 10.27 -36.61
N ARG A 55 13.74 10.29 -37.74
CA ARG A 55 13.50 11.24 -38.84
C ARG A 55 12.15 11.00 -39.55
N LYS A 56 11.74 9.73 -39.68
CA LYS A 56 10.39 9.38 -40.19
C LYS A 56 9.29 9.71 -39.18
N GLY A 57 9.52 9.48 -37.88
CA GLY A 57 8.58 9.82 -36.81
C GLY A 57 8.28 11.31 -36.74
N THR A 58 9.32 12.16 -36.83
CA THR A 58 9.14 13.62 -36.91
C THR A 58 8.42 14.06 -38.18
N SER A 59 8.63 13.36 -39.31
CA SER A 59 7.95 13.67 -40.58
C SER A 59 6.47 13.25 -40.57
N TRP A 60 6.11 12.20 -39.80
CA TRP A 60 4.72 11.77 -39.64
C TRP A 60 3.94 12.74 -38.75
N ILE A 61 4.57 13.23 -37.66
CA ILE A 61 4.00 14.26 -36.78
C ILE A 61 3.82 15.59 -37.53
N HIS A 62 4.79 16.01 -38.34
CA HIS A 62 4.68 17.26 -39.10
C HIS A 62 3.60 17.21 -40.20
N ARG A 63 3.38 16.05 -40.85
CA ARG A 63 2.31 15.89 -41.86
C ARG A 63 0.90 15.99 -41.28
N HIS A 64 0.70 15.63 -40.01
CA HIS A 64 -0.60 15.77 -39.34
C HIS A 64 -0.81 17.15 -38.69
N VAL A 65 0.24 17.96 -38.52
CA VAL A 65 0.14 19.31 -37.92
C VAL A 65 0.00 20.43 -38.96
N THR A 66 0.39 20.20 -40.22
CA THR A 66 0.24 21.18 -41.32
C THR A 66 -0.69 20.69 -42.44
N SER A 67 -1.90 20.27 -42.07
CA SER A 67 -3.06 20.23 -42.99
C SER A 67 -4.13 21.18 -42.48
N LYS A 68 -3.81 22.48 -42.42
CA LYS A 68 -4.80 23.56 -42.40
C LYS A 68 -5.22 23.82 -43.86
N GLY A 69 -6.10 22.96 -44.37
CA GLY A 69 -6.78 23.15 -45.64
C GLY A 69 -8.16 23.76 -45.41
N SER A 70 -8.30 25.05 -45.73
CA SER A 70 -9.53 25.70 -46.19
C SER A 70 -10.77 25.66 -45.27
N VAL A 71 -10.80 26.59 -44.32
CA VAL A 71 -12.04 27.11 -43.71
C VAL A 71 -12.72 28.00 -44.74
N ALA A 72 -13.71 27.48 -45.48
CA ALA A 72 -14.65 28.32 -46.24
C ALA A 72 -15.96 27.62 -46.64
N ASN A 73 -16.01 26.28 -46.75
CA ASN A 73 -17.17 25.61 -47.38
C ASN A 73 -17.93 24.61 -46.47
N LEU A 74 -17.73 24.63 -45.15
CA LEU A 74 -18.43 23.73 -44.22
C LEU A 74 -19.50 24.45 -43.38
N SER A 75 -20.07 25.54 -43.88
CA SER A 75 -21.23 26.21 -43.26
C SER A 75 -22.57 25.73 -43.83
N THR A 76 -22.57 24.92 -44.89
CA THR A 76 -23.81 24.45 -45.54
C THR A 76 -24.13 22.97 -45.27
N GLU A 77 -23.29 22.25 -44.53
CA GLU A 77 -23.49 20.81 -44.26
C GLU A 77 -23.65 20.48 -42.76
N ILE A 78 -23.65 21.49 -41.88
CA ILE A 78 -23.88 21.28 -40.44
C ILE A 78 -25.38 21.11 -40.11
N GLU A 79 -26.29 21.50 -41.00
CA GLU A 79 -27.74 21.30 -40.79
C GLU A 79 -28.26 19.89 -41.10
N ARG A 80 -27.40 18.93 -41.50
CA ARG A 80 -27.85 17.55 -41.82
C ARG A 80 -27.35 16.43 -40.91
N PHE A 81 -26.55 16.74 -39.90
CA PHE A 81 -26.07 15.71 -38.95
C PHE A 81 -26.58 15.92 -37.52
N ASP A 82 -27.80 16.41 -37.36
CA ASP A 82 -28.53 16.27 -36.09
C ASP A 82 -29.21 14.88 -36.02
N HIS A 83 -28.44 13.82 -36.31
CA HIS A 83 -28.92 12.45 -36.20
C HIS A 83 -28.83 12.03 -34.73
N PRO A 84 -29.96 11.78 -34.04
CA PRO A 84 -30.00 11.55 -32.58
C PRO A 84 -29.17 10.34 -32.13
N LEU A 85 -28.84 9.44 -33.06
CA LEU A 85 -28.05 8.22 -32.84
C LEU A 85 -26.59 8.52 -32.43
N GLY A 86 -25.93 9.53 -33.02
CA GLY A 86 -24.53 9.85 -32.71
C GLY A 86 -24.34 10.49 -31.33
N LYS A 87 -25.32 11.30 -30.89
CA LYS A 87 -25.30 11.95 -29.56
C LYS A 87 -25.54 10.93 -28.44
N ALA A 88 -26.45 9.97 -28.67
CA ALA A 88 -26.71 8.88 -27.74
C ALA A 88 -25.49 7.95 -27.59
N GLU A 89 -24.79 7.65 -28.68
CA GLU A 89 -23.57 6.82 -28.64
C GLU A 89 -22.41 7.50 -27.92
N VAL A 90 -22.23 8.81 -28.13
CA VAL A 90 -21.25 9.61 -27.38
C VAL A 90 -21.60 9.67 -25.89
N GLN A 91 -22.88 9.83 -25.54
CA GLN A 91 -23.33 9.80 -24.14
C GLN A 91 -23.10 8.43 -23.49
N LYS A 92 -23.40 7.34 -24.21
CA LYS A 92 -23.14 5.97 -23.77
C LYS A 92 -21.64 5.75 -23.50
N LYS A 93 -20.77 6.16 -24.43
CA LYS A 93 -19.31 6.01 -24.27
C LYS A 93 -18.76 6.83 -23.09
N ARG A 94 -19.32 8.02 -22.83
CA ARG A 94 -18.97 8.82 -21.64
C ARG A 94 -19.42 8.16 -20.34
N MET A 95 -20.63 7.58 -20.34
CA MET A 95 -21.14 6.83 -19.20
C MET A 95 -20.27 5.60 -18.89
N GLU A 96 -19.87 4.86 -19.93
CA GLU A 96 -18.99 3.69 -19.79
C GLU A 96 -17.61 4.07 -19.25
N LEU A 97 -17.00 5.14 -19.78
CA LEU A 97 -15.72 5.65 -19.28
C LEU A 97 -15.83 6.09 -17.82
N PHE A 98 -16.88 6.83 -17.45
CA PHE A 98 -17.12 7.24 -16.07
C PHE A 98 -17.28 6.04 -15.14
N HIS A 99 -18.07 5.03 -15.54
CA HIS A 99 -18.26 3.82 -14.74
C HIS A 99 -16.96 3.07 -14.53
N HIS A 100 -16.14 2.93 -15.57
CA HIS A 100 -14.84 2.29 -15.48
C HIS A 100 -13.86 3.07 -14.59
N GLU A 101 -13.76 4.39 -14.76
CA GLU A 101 -12.91 5.25 -13.91
C GLU A 101 -13.34 5.18 -12.44
N PHE A 102 -14.65 5.23 -12.18
CA PHE A 102 -15.21 5.09 -10.83
C PHE A 102 -14.85 3.73 -10.21
N GLN A 103 -14.96 2.64 -10.96
CA GLN A 103 -14.57 1.31 -10.48
C GLN A 103 -13.08 1.22 -10.12
N LEU A 104 -12.20 1.79 -10.96
CA LEU A 104 -10.76 1.84 -10.69
C LEU A 104 -10.45 2.67 -9.44
N GLU A 105 -11.11 3.82 -9.28
CA GLU A 105 -10.96 4.66 -8.10
C GLU A 105 -11.39 3.92 -6.83
N GLN A 106 -12.53 3.23 -6.86
CA GLN A 106 -13.01 2.39 -5.75
C GLN A 106 -12.00 1.28 -5.40
N GLN A 107 -11.46 0.57 -6.40
CA GLN A 107 -10.45 -0.46 -6.17
C GLN A 107 -9.17 0.12 -5.56
N SER A 108 -8.71 1.27 -6.06
CA SER A 108 -7.52 1.93 -5.54
C SER A 108 -7.69 2.39 -4.09
N TYR A 109 -8.88 2.91 -3.75
CA TYR A 109 -9.25 3.29 -2.39
C TYR A 109 -9.26 2.09 -1.44
N LEU A 110 -9.87 0.97 -1.86
CA LEU A 110 -9.92 -0.26 -1.06
C LEU A 110 -8.51 -0.81 -0.80
N LEU A 111 -7.66 -0.86 -1.83
CA LEU A 111 -6.28 -1.32 -1.71
C LEU A 111 -5.46 -0.43 -0.77
N GLN A 112 -5.63 0.89 -0.85
CA GLN A 112 -4.95 1.81 0.06
C GLN A 112 -5.41 1.59 1.50
N LYS A 113 -6.71 1.44 1.72
CA LYS A 113 -7.29 1.17 3.04
C LYS A 113 -6.80 -0.17 3.62
N GLU A 114 -6.68 -1.19 2.80
CA GLU A 114 -6.12 -2.49 3.20
C GLU A 114 -4.66 -2.35 3.63
N LYS A 115 -3.83 -1.65 2.85
CA LYS A 115 -2.43 -1.37 3.22
C LYS A 115 -2.31 -0.58 4.53
N GLU A 116 -3.15 0.42 4.73
CA GLU A 116 -3.19 1.20 5.98
C GLU A 116 -3.57 0.31 7.17
N ASN A 117 -4.55 -0.59 6.99
CA ASN A 117 -4.94 -1.57 8.00
C ASN A 117 -3.82 -2.57 8.32
N ASP A 118 -3.10 -3.04 7.30
CA ASP A 118 -1.98 -3.97 7.46
C ASP A 118 -0.81 -3.33 8.20
N LEU A 119 -0.48 -2.07 7.87
CA LEU A 119 0.54 -1.31 8.59
C LEU A 119 0.15 -1.09 10.05
N LYS A 120 -1.12 -0.75 10.30
CA LYS A 120 -1.69 -0.59 11.64
C LYS A 120 -1.60 -1.89 12.44
N LEU A 121 -2.00 -3.01 11.85
CA LEU A 121 -1.89 -4.33 12.47
C LEU A 121 -0.43 -4.68 12.76
N ALA A 122 0.48 -4.45 11.81
CA ALA A 122 1.90 -4.72 11.98
C ALA A 122 2.51 -3.91 13.14
N ALA A 123 2.16 -2.63 13.27
CA ALA A 123 2.61 -1.79 14.38
C ALA A 123 2.12 -2.31 15.74
N ILE A 124 0.87 -2.77 15.81
CA ILE A 124 0.25 -3.30 17.04
C ILE A 124 0.85 -4.66 17.44
N LEU A 125 1.09 -5.52 16.46
CA LEU A 125 1.77 -6.80 16.69
C LEU A 125 3.23 -6.59 17.12
N LYS A 126 3.91 -5.59 16.56
CA LYS A 126 5.25 -5.18 17.00
C LYS A 126 5.22 -4.69 18.45
N TYR A 127 4.31 -3.77 18.79
CA TYR A 127 4.12 -3.29 20.16
C TYR A 127 3.88 -4.44 21.15
N THR A 128 3.04 -5.42 20.76
CA THR A 128 2.74 -6.59 21.57
C THR A 128 4.00 -7.43 21.79
N ARG A 129 4.71 -7.78 20.72
CA ARG A 129 5.97 -8.54 20.80
C ARG A 129 7.00 -7.85 21.68
N ASP A 130 7.26 -6.56 21.43
CA ASP A 130 8.27 -5.79 22.18
C ASP A 130 7.87 -5.62 23.66
N THR A 131 6.57 -5.56 23.96
CA THR A 131 6.06 -5.48 25.33
C THR A 131 6.30 -6.79 26.08
N PHE A 132 5.87 -7.92 25.53
CA PHE A 132 6.00 -9.20 26.23
C PHE A 132 7.42 -9.76 26.22
N LYS A 133 8.23 -9.44 25.22
CA LYS A 133 9.66 -9.73 25.22
C LYS A 133 10.40 -9.05 26.36
N ARG A 134 10.05 -7.80 26.70
CA ARG A 134 10.61 -7.08 27.87
C ARG A 134 10.15 -7.65 29.22
N LEU A 135 9.10 -8.47 29.23
CA LEU A 135 8.57 -9.16 30.41
C LEU A 135 9.01 -10.64 30.46
N ASP A 136 10.05 -10.97 29.67
CA ASP A 136 10.70 -12.27 29.55
C ASP A 136 9.80 -13.40 29.00
N PHE A 137 8.70 -13.08 28.30
CA PHE A 137 7.82 -14.12 27.74
C PHE A 137 8.55 -14.99 26.73
N ASP A 138 8.21 -16.28 26.70
CA ASP A 138 8.81 -17.17 25.70
C ASP A 138 8.22 -16.87 24.31
N GLU A 139 8.94 -17.24 23.25
CA GLU A 139 8.50 -16.94 21.87
C GLU A 139 7.18 -17.63 21.51
N ILE A 140 6.82 -18.75 22.17
CA ILE A 140 5.57 -19.49 21.92
C ILE A 140 4.39 -18.73 22.53
N GLU A 141 4.50 -18.30 23.79
CA GLU A 141 3.55 -17.46 24.50
C GLU A 141 3.38 -16.12 23.78
N ILE A 142 4.49 -15.48 23.35
CA ILE A 142 4.43 -14.23 22.57
C ILE A 142 3.67 -14.46 21.26
N PHE A 143 3.96 -15.55 20.54
CA PHE A 143 3.25 -15.90 19.32
C PHE A 143 1.75 -16.08 19.58
N GLN A 144 1.37 -16.83 20.61
CA GLN A 144 -0.03 -17.00 21.00
C GLN A 144 -0.72 -15.67 21.33
N ILE A 145 -0.06 -14.79 22.09
CA ILE A 145 -0.59 -13.45 22.41
C ILE A 145 -0.77 -12.63 21.12
N CYS A 146 0.20 -12.67 20.20
CA CYS A 146 0.08 -12.01 18.90
C CYS A 146 -1.11 -12.53 18.08
N GLU A 147 -1.37 -13.83 18.08
CA GLU A 147 -2.56 -14.40 17.41
C GLU A 147 -3.86 -13.95 18.08
N CYS A 148 -3.93 -13.95 19.42
CA CYS A 148 -5.07 -13.41 20.15
C CYS A 148 -5.31 -11.93 19.82
N VAL A 149 -4.26 -11.12 19.75
CA VAL A 149 -4.34 -9.69 19.39
C VAL A 149 -4.82 -9.53 17.96
N ARG A 150 -4.25 -10.28 16.99
CA ARG A 150 -4.68 -10.24 15.59
C ARG A 150 -6.17 -10.56 15.47
N TYR A 151 -6.60 -11.68 16.07
CA TYR A 151 -8.01 -12.08 16.05
C TYR A 151 -8.92 -11.02 16.69
N PHE A 152 -8.47 -10.44 17.81
CA PHE A 152 -9.20 -9.41 18.53
C PHE A 152 -9.42 -8.14 17.71
N VAL A 153 -8.37 -7.59 17.10
CA VAL A 153 -8.49 -6.33 16.35
C VAL A 153 -9.21 -6.52 15.01
N THR A 154 -9.11 -7.70 14.40
CA THR A 154 -9.80 -8.02 13.14
C THR A 154 -11.29 -8.31 13.34
N ASN A 155 -11.65 -9.08 14.38
CA ASN A 155 -13.02 -9.58 14.55
C ASN A 155 -13.79 -8.90 15.69
N GLN A 156 -13.13 -8.07 16.52
CA GLN A 156 -13.68 -7.53 17.77
C GLN A 156 -14.22 -8.64 18.69
N GLN A 157 -13.65 -9.83 18.57
CA GLN A 157 -14.00 -11.02 19.33
C GLN A 157 -12.77 -11.63 19.97
N VAL A 158 -13.01 -12.55 20.89
CA VAL A 158 -11.95 -13.24 21.61
C VAL A 158 -11.70 -14.59 20.96
N LEU A 159 -10.43 -14.95 20.79
CA LEU A 159 -10.05 -16.28 20.31
C LEU A 159 -10.40 -17.33 21.38
N ASN A 160 -11.07 -18.42 21.01
CA ASN A 160 -11.52 -19.44 21.95
C ASN A 160 -10.33 -20.09 22.70
N GLN A 161 -10.56 -20.37 23.99
CA GLN A 161 -9.53 -20.72 24.97
C GLN A 161 -8.88 -22.11 24.80
N THR A 162 -9.34 -22.95 23.87
CA THR A 162 -8.93 -24.37 23.81
C THR A 162 -7.47 -24.58 23.42
N GLU A 163 -6.75 -23.57 22.95
CA GLU A 163 -5.35 -23.70 22.50
C GLU A 163 -4.37 -22.66 23.10
N VAL A 164 -4.85 -21.70 23.91
CA VAL A 164 -4.00 -20.62 24.45
C VAL A 164 -3.59 -20.96 25.88
N HIS A 165 -2.29 -21.20 26.08
CA HIS A 165 -1.72 -21.57 27.37
C HIS A 165 -0.60 -20.59 27.76
N ILE A 166 -1.00 -19.45 28.33
CA ILE A 166 -0.06 -18.41 28.79
C ILE A 166 0.04 -18.51 30.31
N LYS A 167 1.24 -18.82 30.82
CA LYS A 167 1.45 -19.07 32.24
C LYS A 167 1.61 -17.79 33.03
N ARG A 168 1.02 -17.75 34.22
CA ARG A 168 1.12 -16.63 35.14
C ARG A 168 2.54 -16.39 35.60
N ARG A 169 2.93 -15.10 35.61
CA ARG A 169 4.21 -14.61 36.11
C ARG A 169 4.00 -13.59 37.21
N MET A 170 4.80 -13.68 38.27
CA MET A 170 4.64 -12.85 39.47
C MET A 170 5.01 -11.38 39.26
N ASN A 171 5.91 -11.09 38.32
CA ASN A 171 6.34 -9.74 37.95
C ASN A 171 5.31 -8.99 37.06
N VAL A 172 4.33 -9.69 36.51
CA VAL A 172 3.27 -9.09 35.67
C VAL A 172 1.98 -8.98 36.48
N THR A 173 1.46 -7.76 36.60
CA THR A 173 0.24 -7.49 37.37
C THR A 173 -1.00 -7.48 36.47
N GLN A 174 -2.18 -7.70 37.05
CA GLN A 174 -3.45 -7.48 36.34
C GLN A 174 -3.56 -6.05 35.81
N ILE A 175 -3.00 -5.05 36.52
CA ILE A 175 -3.04 -3.66 36.07
C ILE A 175 -2.29 -3.49 34.75
N ALA A 176 -1.10 -4.05 34.64
CA ALA A 176 -0.32 -4.01 33.40
C ALA A 176 -1.07 -4.67 32.23
N LEU A 177 -1.69 -5.83 32.45
CA LEU A 177 -2.44 -6.55 31.42
C LEU A 177 -3.73 -5.82 31.00
N LYS A 178 -4.41 -5.17 31.94
CA LYS A 178 -5.56 -4.31 31.63
C LYS A 178 -5.15 -3.09 30.81
N ASN A 179 -4.06 -2.41 31.20
CA ASN A 179 -3.50 -1.29 30.44
C ASN A 179 -3.09 -1.71 29.03
N PHE A 180 -2.45 -2.88 28.88
CA PHE A 180 -2.14 -3.47 27.58
C PHE A 180 -3.39 -3.62 26.69
N ALA A 181 -4.45 -4.24 27.22
CA ALA A 181 -5.71 -4.40 26.48
C ALA A 181 -6.38 -3.06 26.15
N TRP A 182 -6.32 -2.10 27.07
CA TRP A 182 -6.83 -0.75 26.82
C TRP A 182 -6.07 -0.06 25.70
N ASN A 183 -4.73 -0.11 25.70
CA ASN A 183 -3.90 0.52 24.68
C ASN A 183 -4.26 0.02 23.29
N ILE A 184 -4.37 -1.30 23.09
CA ILE A 184 -4.78 -1.87 21.79
C ILE A 184 -6.19 -1.42 21.41
N ALA A 185 -7.14 -1.52 22.34
CA ALA A 185 -8.52 -1.17 22.07
C ALA A 185 -8.69 0.31 21.71
N PHE A 186 -7.92 1.21 22.35
CA PHE A 186 -7.91 2.64 22.06
C PHE A 186 -7.50 2.91 20.61
N GLN A 187 -6.45 2.25 20.12
CA GLN A 187 -5.96 2.42 18.74
C GLN A 187 -6.99 2.04 17.68
N TYR A 188 -7.88 1.08 17.97
CA TYR A 188 -8.92 0.61 17.05
C TYR A 188 -10.32 1.15 17.35
N ASN A 189 -10.45 2.04 18.34
CA ASN A 189 -11.75 2.50 18.84
C ASN A 189 -12.69 1.33 19.23
N ILE A 190 -12.12 0.28 19.83
CA ILE A 190 -12.85 -0.88 20.33
C ILE A 190 -13.38 -0.57 21.73
N SER A 191 -14.61 -0.98 22.02
CA SER A 191 -15.23 -0.69 23.31
C SER A 191 -14.54 -1.41 24.48
N GLY A 192 -14.59 -0.80 25.67
CA GLY A 192 -14.01 -1.36 26.89
C GLY A 192 -14.56 -2.74 27.27
N ASP A 193 -15.79 -3.06 26.86
CA ASP A 193 -16.39 -4.37 27.07
C ASP A 193 -15.65 -5.47 26.31
N HIS A 194 -15.32 -5.23 25.03
CA HIS A 194 -14.57 -6.18 24.22
C HIS A 194 -13.14 -6.31 24.73
N ALA A 195 -12.50 -5.20 25.11
CA ALA A 195 -11.17 -5.21 25.70
C ALA A 195 -11.11 -5.98 27.04
N ALA A 196 -12.13 -5.83 27.89
CA ALA A 196 -12.23 -6.58 29.14
C ALA A 196 -12.44 -8.09 28.92
N ARG A 197 -13.23 -8.50 27.91
CA ARG A 197 -13.34 -9.92 27.53
C ARG A 197 -12.01 -10.46 27.00
N PHE A 198 -11.35 -9.69 26.14
CA PHE A 198 -10.06 -10.03 25.55
C PHE A 198 -9.00 -10.30 26.63
N VAL A 199 -8.82 -9.38 27.59
CA VAL A 199 -7.79 -9.54 28.61
C VAL A 199 -8.07 -10.72 29.55
N ILE A 200 -9.34 -10.94 29.94
CA ILE A 200 -9.72 -12.06 30.80
C ILE A 200 -9.49 -13.38 30.11
N ALA A 201 -9.85 -13.49 28.84
CA ALA A 201 -9.73 -14.75 28.13
C ALA A 201 -8.28 -15.08 27.75
N THR A 202 -7.52 -14.08 27.29
CA THR A 202 -6.11 -14.25 26.88
C THR A 202 -5.22 -14.52 28.09
N PHE A 203 -5.43 -13.81 29.21
CA PHE A 203 -4.60 -13.92 30.41
C PHE A 203 -5.36 -14.57 31.57
N ASN A 204 -6.11 -15.63 31.29
CA ASN A 204 -7.03 -16.28 32.25
C ASN A 204 -6.39 -16.56 33.61
N GLU A 205 -5.15 -17.07 33.65
CA GLU A 205 -4.47 -17.38 34.92
C GLU A 205 -4.31 -16.17 35.87
N TRP A 206 -4.26 -14.93 35.34
CA TRP A 206 -4.24 -13.72 36.17
C TRP A 206 -5.61 -13.29 36.64
N PHE A 207 -6.68 -13.64 35.92
CA PHE A 207 -8.05 -13.15 36.12
C PHE A 207 -9.03 -14.22 36.61
N SER A 208 -8.57 -15.44 36.91
CA SER A 208 -9.41 -16.57 37.37
C SER A 208 -10.36 -16.24 38.53
N ASN A 209 -9.94 -15.35 39.44
CA ASN A 209 -10.72 -14.90 40.59
C ASN A 209 -11.27 -13.46 40.44
N THR A 210 -11.27 -12.91 39.22
CA THR A 210 -11.68 -11.52 38.95
C THR A 210 -12.92 -11.49 38.06
N THR A 211 -13.94 -10.74 38.48
CA THR A 211 -15.18 -10.64 37.69
C THR A 211 -14.99 -9.73 36.48
N PHE A 212 -15.75 -10.01 35.41
CA PHE A 212 -15.82 -9.15 34.23
C PHE A 212 -16.15 -7.69 34.58
N ALA A 213 -17.11 -7.45 35.47
CA ALA A 213 -17.52 -6.11 35.88
C ALA A 213 -16.36 -5.33 36.53
N THR A 214 -15.53 -6.01 37.34
CA THR A 214 -14.34 -5.42 37.98
C THR A 214 -13.28 -5.01 36.96
N VAL A 215 -13.00 -5.87 35.97
CA VAL A 215 -12.05 -5.59 34.89
C VAL A 215 -12.54 -4.43 34.04
N ARG A 216 -13.81 -4.46 33.61
CA ARG A 216 -14.45 -3.43 32.79
C ARG A 216 -14.38 -2.05 33.46
N LYS A 217 -14.70 -1.95 34.75
CA LYS A 217 -14.72 -0.68 35.50
C LYS A 217 -13.31 -0.07 35.62
N ASN A 218 -12.28 -0.90 35.72
CA ASN A 218 -10.90 -0.48 36.00
C ASN A 218 -9.93 -0.87 34.89
N LEU A 219 -10.38 -0.83 33.62
CA LEU A 219 -9.60 -1.29 32.47
C LEU A 219 -8.37 -0.41 32.21
N ARG A 220 -8.47 0.88 32.53
CA ARG A 220 -7.38 1.85 32.46
C ARG A 220 -6.92 2.22 33.86
N THR A 221 -5.61 2.23 34.10
CA THR A 221 -5.03 2.76 35.34
C THR A 221 -3.78 3.55 35.04
N THR A 222 -3.80 4.85 35.33
CA THR A 222 -2.70 5.81 35.10
C THR A 222 -1.91 6.14 36.36
N THR A 223 -2.45 5.82 37.54
CA THR A 223 -1.81 6.13 38.82
C THR A 223 -0.74 5.10 39.16
N GLY A 224 0.48 5.56 39.46
CA GLY A 224 1.62 4.71 39.82
C GLY A 224 2.45 4.25 38.62
N LYS A 225 3.61 3.65 38.90
CA LYS A 225 4.51 3.11 37.88
C LYS A 225 4.15 1.66 37.57
N HIS A 226 3.76 1.37 36.34
CA HIS A 226 3.37 0.03 35.89
C HIS A 226 4.34 -0.49 34.85
N VAL A 227 4.54 -1.81 34.78
CA VAL A 227 5.42 -2.42 33.77
C VAL A 227 4.87 -2.28 32.34
N ILE A 228 3.55 -2.09 32.20
CA ILE A 228 2.90 -1.65 30.97
C ILE A 228 2.07 -0.40 31.31
N GLU A 229 2.52 0.75 30.80
CA GLU A 229 1.87 2.04 30.98
C GLU A 229 0.82 2.29 29.90
N ILE A 230 -0.03 3.29 30.12
CA ILE A 230 -1.01 3.72 29.13
C ILE A 230 -0.30 4.44 27.98
N ASP A 231 -0.59 4.00 26.76
CA ASP A 231 -0.02 4.56 25.54
C ASP A 231 -1.12 4.80 24.50
N GLU A 232 -1.39 6.07 24.25
CA GLU A 232 -2.38 6.55 23.29
C GLU A 232 -1.78 6.71 21.87
N HIS A 233 -0.46 6.55 21.70
CA HIS A 233 0.27 6.85 20.45
C HIS A 233 1.14 5.67 19.98
N ILE A 234 0.54 4.47 19.87
CA ILE A 234 1.23 3.28 19.34
C ILE A 234 1.40 3.35 17.81
N LEU A 235 0.46 4.00 17.12
CA LEU A 235 0.40 4.12 15.67
C LEU A 235 0.99 5.43 15.15
#